data_AF-A0A520DNW3-F1
#
_entry.id   AF-A0A520DNW3-F1
#
_cell.length_a   1.000
_cell.length_b   1.000
_cell.length_c   1.000
_cell.angle_alpha   90.00
_cell.angle_beta   90.00
_cell.angle_gamma   90.00
#
_symmetry.space_group_name_H-M   'P 1'
#
loop_
_entity.id
_entity.type
_entity.pdbx_description
1 polymer ?
#
loop_
_entity_poly.entity_id
_entity_poly.type
_entity_poly.pdbx_seq_one_letter_code
_entity_poly.pdbx_strand_id
1 'polypeptide(L)' 'MTISELEEYFKTAEKPLTPLLLNPATIINNYEHFLESHFAPLRKDPDSRVNQPLLWRLKAMKLLIESNA' A
#
# COMPACT_ATOMS: atom_id res chain seq x y z
N MET A 1 6.91 -0.25 -11.63
CA MET A 1 5.94 0.24 -10.62
C MET A 1 6.33 1.61 -10.15
N THR A 2 5.78 2.61 -10.85
CA THR A 2 5.70 4.01 -10.44
C THR A 2 4.63 4.17 -9.35
N ILE A 3 4.59 5.34 -8.72
CA ILE A 3 3.53 5.67 -7.74
C ILE A 3 2.15 5.64 -8.41
N SER A 4 2.02 6.22 -9.60
CA SER A 4 0.76 6.24 -10.36
C SER A 4 0.27 4.83 -10.75
N GLU A 5 1.19 3.93 -11.11
CA GLU A 5 0.84 2.51 -11.37
C GLU A 5 0.30 1.81 -10.11
N LEU A 6 0.84 2.13 -8.93
CA LEU A 6 0.33 1.60 -7.66
C LEU A 6 -1.06 2.19 -7.34
N GLU A 7 -1.26 3.49 -7.52
CA GLU A 7 -2.56 4.12 -7.28
C GLU A 7 -3.65 3.53 -8.16
N GLU A 8 -3.36 3.34 -9.46
CA GLU A 8 -4.33 2.79 -10.39
C GLU A 8 -4.70 1.34 -10.04
N TYR A 9 -3.70 0.54 -9.66
CA TYR A 9 -3.94 -0.81 -9.16
C TYR A 9 -4.92 -0.82 -7.98
N PHE A 10 -4.69 0.01 -6.96
CA PHE A 10 -5.51 -0.01 -5.74
C PHE A 10 -6.92 0.58 -5.91
N LYS A 11 -7.22 1.27 -7.02
CA LYS A 11 -8.60 1.71 -7.34
C LYS A 11 -9.50 0.55 -7.74
N THR A 12 -8.94 -0.49 -8.34
CA THR A 12 -9.68 -1.61 -8.95
C THR A 12 -9.44 -2.93 -8.25
N ALA A 13 -8.36 -3.05 -7.47
CA ALA A 13 -8.04 -4.24 -6.69
C ALA A 13 -9.13 -4.58 -5.68
N GLU A 14 -9.36 -5.88 -5.47
CA GLU A 14 -10.22 -6.36 -4.41
C GLU A 14 -9.69 -5.92 -3.05
N LYS A 15 -10.58 -5.39 -2.22
CA LYS A 15 -10.20 -4.92 -0.88
C LYS A 15 -10.06 -6.13 0.04
N PRO A 16 -8.88 -6.37 0.62
CA PRO A 16 -8.70 -7.47 1.56
C PRO A 16 -9.53 -7.22 2.82
N LEU A 17 -10.00 -8.31 3.44
CA LEU A 17 -10.63 -8.25 4.75
C LEU A 17 -9.61 -7.74 5.80
N THR A 18 -10.10 -6.91 6.72
CA THR A 18 -9.31 -6.42 7.86
C THR A 18 -9.85 -7.01 9.16
N PRO A 19 -9.00 -7.27 10.17
CA PRO A 19 -7.56 -6.99 10.21
C PRO A 19 -6.73 -7.94 9.34
N LEU A 20 -5.72 -7.40 8.66
CA LEU A 20 -4.83 -8.13 7.76
C LEU A 20 -3.39 -8.08 8.27
N LEU A 21 -2.71 -9.23 8.33
CA LEU A 21 -1.27 -9.27 8.59
C LEU A 21 -0.49 -8.95 7.31
N LEU A 22 0.10 -7.76 7.22
CA LEU A 22 0.91 -7.35 6.06
C LEU A 22 2.32 -7.97 6.12
N ASN A 23 2.87 -8.04 7.32
CA ASN A 23 4.15 -8.70 7.63
C ASN A 23 4.16 -9.04 9.14
N PRO A 24 5.14 -9.81 9.66
CA PRO A 24 5.15 -10.25 11.06
C PRO A 24 5.08 -9.13 12.11
N ALA A 25 5.44 -7.90 11.76
CA ALA A 25 5.44 -6.74 12.65
C ALA A 25 4.31 -5.73 12.35
N THR A 26 3.43 -5.99 11.37
CA THR A 26 2.44 -5.01 10.90
C THR A 26 1.09 -5.66 10.63
N ILE A 27 0.08 -5.22 11.39
CA ILE A 27 -1.33 -5.55 11.17
C ILE A 27 -2.04 -4.28 10.65
N ILE A 28 -2.77 -4.43 9.55
CA ILE A 28 -3.59 -3.39 8.94
C ILE A 28 -5.03 -3.57 9.40
N ASN A 29 -5.51 -2.62 10.20
CA ASN A 29 -6.88 -2.63 10.74
C ASN A 29 -7.86 -1.79 9.91
N ASN A 30 -7.34 -0.88 9.09
CA ASN A 30 -8.15 -0.01 8.23
C ASN A 30 -7.41 0.16 6.90
N TYR A 31 -7.96 -0.44 5.85
CA TYR A 31 -7.34 -0.52 4.53
C TYR A 31 -7.27 0.86 3.85
N GLU A 32 -8.36 1.63 3.91
CA GLU A 32 -8.44 2.97 3.33
C GLU A 32 -7.44 3.93 3.99
N HIS A 33 -7.37 3.91 5.33
CA HIS A 33 -6.40 4.72 6.07
C HIS A 33 -4.96 4.30 5.77
N PHE A 34 -4.71 3.00 5.60
CA PHE A 34 -3.40 2.52 5.16
C PHE A 34 -3.01 3.11 3.80
N LEU A 35 -3.89 3.03 2.80
CA LEU A 35 -3.59 3.59 1.47
C LEU A 35 -3.35 5.10 1.53
N GLU A 36 -4.23 5.86 2.18
CA GLU A 36 -4.10 7.32 2.22
C GLU A 36 -2.86 7.78 2.99
N SER A 37 -2.59 7.17 4.16
CA SER A 37 -1.39 7.50 4.95
C SER A 37 -0.07 7.20 4.22
N HIS A 38 -0.08 6.30 3.23
CA HIS A 38 1.09 5.98 2.42
C HIS A 38 1.16 6.82 1.15
N PHE A 39 0.04 7.05 0.45
CA PHE A 39 0.02 7.82 -0.79
C PHE A 39 0.11 9.34 -0.57
N ALA A 40 -0.47 9.89 0.51
CA ALA A 40 -0.41 11.33 0.78
C ALA A 40 1.03 11.90 0.76
N PRO A 41 2.01 11.33 1.49
CA PRO A 41 3.40 11.81 1.43
C PRO A 41 4.06 11.54 0.07
N LEU A 42 3.71 10.45 -0.61
CA LEU A 42 4.24 10.10 -1.95
C LEU A 42 3.76 11.06 -3.03
N ARG A 43 2.52 11.56 -2.96
CA ARG A 43 1.98 12.58 -3.86
C ARG A 43 2.67 13.93 -3.65
N LYS A 44 3.01 14.24 -2.40
CA LYS A 44 3.63 15.52 -2.02
C LYS A 44 5.10 15.59 -2.40
N ASP A 45 5.86 14.52 -2.16
CA ASP A 45 7.30 14.45 -2.42
C ASP A 45 7.69 13.04 -2.92
N PRO A 46 7.45 12.72 -4.20
CA PRO A 46 7.59 11.36 -4.74
C PRO A 46 9.03 10.84 -4.73
N ASP A 47 10.01 11.72 -4.85
CA ASP A 47 11.42 11.36 -4.97
C ASP A 47 12.14 11.29 -3.61
N SER A 48 11.42 11.60 -2.52
CA SER A 48 11.95 11.56 -1.16
C SER A 48 12.42 10.17 -0.77
N ARG A 49 13.71 10.04 -0.44
CA ARG A 49 14.27 8.76 0.05
C ARG A 49 13.64 8.30 1.36
N VAL A 50 13.08 9.22 2.15
CA VAL A 50 12.36 8.90 3.39
C VAL A 50 11.07 8.13 3.13
N ASN A 51 10.52 8.18 1.90
CA ASN A 51 9.30 7.49 1.53
C ASN A 51 9.50 6.04 1.07
N GLN A 52 10.75 5.56 1.00
CA GLN A 52 11.05 4.17 0.59
C GLN A 52 10.31 3.10 1.41
N PRO A 53 10.19 3.22 2.75
CA PRO A 53 9.41 2.27 3.54
C PRO A 53 7.91 2.25 3.16
N LEU A 54 7.36 3.39 2.74
CA LEU A 54 5.96 3.48 2.32
C LEU A 54 5.73 2.74 1.01
N LEU A 55 6.62 2.93 0.04
CA LEU A 55 6.59 2.19 -1.23
C LEU A 55 6.73 0.68 -1.02
N TRP A 56 7.61 0.27 -0.10
CA TRP A 56 7.79 -1.14 0.22
C TRP A 56 6.49 -1.75 0.77
N ARG A 57 5.81 -1.07 1.70
CA ARG A 57 4.54 -1.55 2.27
C ARG A 57 3.42 -1.61 1.24
N LEU A 58 3.32 -0.63 0.34
CA LEU A 58 2.35 -0.65 -0.75
C LEU A 58 2.59 -1.84 -1.70
N LYS A 59 3.86 -2.10 -2.06
CA LYS A 59 4.21 -3.27 -2.88
C LYS A 59 3.92 -4.59 -2.18
N ALA A 60 4.18 -4.68 -0.87
CA ALA A 60 3.84 -5.86 -0.08
C ALA A 60 2.33 -6.10 -0.02
N MET A 61 1.52 -5.03 0.14
CA MET A 61 0.05 -5.13 0.13
C MET A 61 -0.45 -5.63 -1.23
N LYS A 62 0.06 -5.07 -2.32
CA LYS A 62 -0.26 -5.51 -3.67
C LYS A 62 0.05 -7.00 -3.86
N LEU A 63 1.26 -7.44 -3.49
CA LEU A 63 1.65 -8.85 -3.61
C LEU A 63 0.72 -9.76 -2.81
N LEU A 64 0.31 -9.34 -1.62
CA LEU A 64 -0.61 -10.10 -0.78
C LEU A 64 -1.99 -10.22 -1.43
N ILE A 65 -2.54 -9.13 -1.97
CA ILE A 65 -3.83 -9.17 -2.68
C ILE A 65 -3.74 -10.10 -3.88
N GLU A 66 -2.68 -9.99 -4.69
CA GLU A 66 -2.47 -10.86 -5.86
C GLU A 66 -2.26 -12.34 -5.49
N SER A 67 -1.73 -12.63 -4.30
CA SER A 67 -1.51 -14.01 -3.85
C SER A 67 -2.78 -14.66 -3.29
N ASN A 68 -3.82 -13.88 -3.01
CA ASN A 68 -5.09 -14.34 -2.44
C ASN A 68 -6.27 -14.21 -3.42
N ALA A 69 -6.01 -13.74 -4.64
CA ALA A 69 -7.00 -13.59 -5.72
C ALA A 69 -7.21 -14.89 -6.52
#